data_AF-A0A3N4HZF0-F1
#
_entry.id   AF-A0A3N4HZF0-F1
#
_cell.length_a   1.000
_cell.length_b   1.000
_cell.length_c   1.000
_cell.angle_alpha   90.00
_cell.angle_beta   90.00
_cell.angle_gamma   90.00
#
_symmetry.space_group_name_H-M   'P 1'
#
loop_
_entity.id
_entity.type
_entity.pdbx_description
1 polymer ?
#
loop_
_entity_poly.entity_id
_entity_poly.type
_entity_poly.pdbx_seq_one_letter_code
_entity_poly.pdbx_strand_id
1 'polypeptide(L)'
;MAQENLHLLVSDIAKAYAPAIQDSVFYKSFEEFLLTTDEDYIQDFLYTNSRDVLVFSVLHCLSSENSIDDPFRPIIGEAVQFFNTCLGPFCYAWSSAYSPEKRKSQLSAGTLSTPEMAFWDTLQVLGRRGNYFFGSDYIEERWKSGLLRPGQVKILEAVMKADIDQLRLMMLVDPLFLDEYYDEEWLGMVYLKENYEAMFRFFASFRSERIENAILRYLGENDVNNEVCYGVNSESIKYRQELDRFLNGRGQLHSLARITVGSSEFSEEEVLLFRTKFQRVAVRQSINATCHFE
;
A
#
# COMPACT_ATOMS: atom_id res chain seq x y z
N MET A 1 -17.94 -10.98 -24.53
CA MET A 1 -18.77 -9.97 -25.26
C MET A 1 -17.85 -9.39 -26.32
N ALA A 2 -18.20 -8.36 -27.10
CA ALA A 2 -17.22 -7.80 -28.05
C ALA A 2 -16.40 -6.70 -27.36
N GLN A 3 -15.14 -6.46 -27.78
CA GLN A 3 -14.30 -5.33 -27.35
C GLN A 3 -15.03 -3.97 -27.36
N GLU A 4 -16.02 -3.82 -28.23
CA GLU A 4 -16.90 -2.66 -28.32
C GLU A 4 -17.67 -2.39 -27.01
N ASN A 5 -18.09 -3.43 -26.29
CA ASN A 5 -18.74 -3.30 -24.98
C ASN A 5 -17.77 -2.84 -23.89
N LEU A 6 -16.50 -3.24 -23.98
CA LEU A 6 -15.48 -2.84 -23.03
C LEU A 6 -15.12 -1.36 -23.17
N HIS A 7 -14.94 -0.88 -24.40
CA HIS A 7 -14.70 0.55 -24.65
C HIS A 7 -15.87 1.41 -24.15
N LEU A 8 -17.12 0.99 -24.44
CA LEU A 8 -18.30 1.66 -23.93
C LEU A 8 -18.34 1.67 -22.40
N LEU A 9 -17.99 0.55 -21.76
CA LEU A 9 -17.93 0.44 -20.32
C LEU A 9 -16.89 1.39 -19.71
N VAL A 10 -15.64 1.35 -20.17
CA VAL A 10 -14.56 2.23 -19.65
C VAL A 10 -14.94 3.70 -19.86
N SER A 11 -15.48 4.03 -21.03
CA SER A 11 -15.98 5.37 -21.33
C SER A 11 -17.12 5.80 -20.41
N ASP A 12 -18.08 4.92 -20.14
CA ASP A 12 -19.24 5.23 -19.29
C ASP A 12 -18.85 5.36 -17.82
N ILE A 13 -17.90 4.55 -17.35
CA ILE A 13 -17.34 4.72 -16.01
C ILE A 13 -16.58 6.06 -15.94
N ALA A 14 -15.75 6.40 -16.93
CA ALA A 14 -15.04 7.67 -16.98
C ALA A 14 -16.01 8.88 -16.98
N LYS A 15 -17.10 8.80 -17.76
CA LYS A 15 -18.18 9.82 -17.77
C LYS A 15 -18.84 9.94 -16.41
N ALA A 16 -19.11 8.82 -15.73
CA ALA A 16 -19.79 8.81 -14.43
C ALA A 16 -18.95 9.47 -13.33
N TYR A 17 -17.63 9.25 -13.31
CA TYR A 17 -16.76 9.74 -12.24
C TYR A 17 -16.12 11.10 -12.53
N ALA A 18 -15.75 11.39 -13.78
CA ALA A 18 -15.02 12.61 -14.11
C ALA A 18 -14.98 12.90 -15.62
N PRO A 19 -15.97 13.55 -16.24
CA PRO A 19 -15.93 13.84 -17.68
C PRO A 19 -14.64 14.56 -18.14
N ALA A 20 -14.09 15.42 -17.28
CA ALA A 20 -12.83 16.14 -17.52
C ALA A 20 -11.59 15.23 -17.63
N ILE A 21 -11.69 13.96 -17.25
CA ILE A 21 -10.54 13.04 -17.26
C ILE A 21 -10.25 12.46 -18.63
N GLN A 22 -11.25 12.38 -19.49
CA GLN A 22 -11.16 11.66 -20.77
C GLN A 22 -10.07 12.23 -21.67
N ASP A 23 -9.81 13.53 -21.54
CA ASP A 23 -8.76 14.20 -22.32
C ASP A 23 -7.36 14.12 -21.69
N SER A 24 -7.25 13.68 -20.43
CA SER A 24 -5.99 13.59 -19.72
C SER A 24 -5.07 12.52 -20.30
N VAL A 25 -3.75 12.79 -20.30
CA VAL A 25 -2.75 11.82 -20.75
C VAL A 25 -2.77 10.54 -19.90
N PHE A 26 -3.04 10.67 -18.60
CA PHE A 26 -3.14 9.53 -17.68
C PHE A 26 -4.32 8.60 -18.01
N TYR A 27 -5.49 9.18 -18.32
CA TYR A 27 -6.64 8.40 -18.75
C TYR A 27 -6.41 7.71 -20.07
N LYS A 28 -5.88 8.42 -21.08
CA LYS A 28 -5.62 7.83 -22.39
C LYS A 28 -4.63 6.67 -22.31
N SER A 29 -3.59 6.81 -21.50
CA SER A 29 -2.63 5.73 -21.24
C SER A 29 -3.26 4.55 -20.49
N PHE A 30 -4.17 4.80 -19.54
CA PHE A 30 -4.88 3.74 -18.82
C PHE A 30 -5.90 3.04 -19.73
N GLU A 31 -6.63 3.79 -20.54
CA GLU A 31 -7.55 3.28 -21.56
C GLU A 31 -6.81 2.43 -22.59
N GLU A 32 -5.64 2.86 -23.06
CA GLU A 32 -4.79 2.07 -23.95
C GLU A 32 -4.36 0.73 -23.31
N PHE A 33 -3.96 0.75 -22.04
CA PHE A 33 -3.68 -0.49 -21.29
C PHE A 33 -4.91 -1.41 -21.24
N LEU A 34 -6.09 -0.88 -20.91
CA LEU A 34 -7.32 -1.69 -20.89
C LEU A 34 -7.66 -2.24 -22.28
N LEU A 35 -7.56 -1.43 -23.34
CA LEU A 35 -7.90 -1.88 -24.69
C LEU A 35 -6.93 -2.93 -25.26
N THR A 36 -5.72 -3.00 -24.73
CA THR A 36 -4.69 -3.97 -25.13
C THR A 36 -4.67 -5.22 -24.25
N THR A 37 -5.50 -5.26 -23.20
CA THR A 37 -5.59 -6.37 -22.25
C THR A 37 -6.81 -7.25 -22.55
N ASP A 38 -6.74 -8.54 -22.16
CA ASP A 38 -7.86 -9.49 -22.37
C ASP A 38 -9.11 -9.12 -21.55
N GLU A 39 -10.29 -9.36 -22.14
CA GLU A 39 -11.59 -8.99 -21.55
C GLU A 39 -11.82 -9.66 -20.20
N ASP A 40 -11.46 -10.95 -20.05
CA ASP A 40 -11.69 -11.69 -18.80
C ASP A 40 -10.83 -11.13 -17.67
N TYR A 41 -9.58 -10.78 -17.98
CA TYR A 41 -8.71 -10.13 -16.99
C TYR A 41 -9.25 -8.77 -16.56
N ILE A 42 -9.78 -7.96 -17.48
CA ILE A 42 -10.31 -6.64 -17.13
C ILE A 42 -11.58 -6.76 -16.33
N GLN A 43 -12.42 -7.76 -16.63
CA GLN A 43 -13.58 -8.04 -15.82
C GLN A 43 -13.16 -8.43 -14.39
N ASP A 44 -12.20 -9.34 -14.25
CA ASP A 44 -11.65 -9.72 -12.94
C ASP A 44 -11.02 -8.52 -12.23
N PHE A 45 -10.28 -7.68 -12.96
CA PHE A 45 -9.59 -6.51 -12.43
C PHE A 45 -10.56 -5.41 -11.97
N LEU A 46 -11.57 -5.05 -12.76
CA LEU A 46 -12.47 -3.93 -12.44
C LEU A 46 -13.65 -4.33 -11.54
N TYR A 47 -14.23 -5.52 -11.73
CA TYR A 47 -15.47 -5.90 -11.05
C TYR A 47 -15.26 -6.66 -9.74
N THR A 48 -14.12 -7.29 -9.54
CA THR A 48 -13.84 -7.93 -8.25
C THR A 48 -13.53 -6.84 -7.22
N ASN A 49 -14.39 -6.65 -6.22
CA ASN A 49 -14.19 -5.77 -5.05
C ASN A 49 -14.29 -4.25 -5.28
N SER A 50 -15.11 -3.76 -6.21
CA SER A 50 -15.33 -2.31 -6.41
C SER A 50 -14.04 -1.53 -6.73
N ARG A 51 -13.12 -2.15 -7.48
CA ARG A 51 -11.82 -1.56 -7.84
C ARG A 51 -11.95 -0.42 -8.84
N ASP A 52 -13.03 -0.39 -9.60
CA ASP A 52 -13.41 0.77 -10.40
C ASP A 52 -13.41 2.04 -9.52
N VAL A 53 -14.05 2.01 -8.35
CA VAL A 53 -14.08 3.16 -7.44
C VAL A 53 -12.67 3.62 -7.06
N LEU A 54 -11.75 2.68 -6.80
CA LEU A 54 -10.36 2.99 -6.44
C LEU A 54 -9.64 3.70 -7.58
N VAL A 55 -9.58 3.07 -8.74
CA VAL A 55 -8.86 3.58 -9.91
C VAL A 55 -9.43 4.93 -10.34
N PHE A 56 -10.75 5.03 -10.47
CA PHE A 56 -11.38 6.27 -10.89
C PHE A 56 -11.27 7.38 -9.84
N SER A 57 -11.18 7.05 -8.55
CA SER A 57 -10.89 8.05 -7.51
C SER A 57 -9.48 8.64 -7.65
N VAL A 58 -8.47 7.81 -7.91
CA VAL A 58 -7.07 8.24 -8.14
C VAL A 58 -6.98 9.06 -9.42
N LEU A 59 -7.56 8.56 -10.50
CA LEU A 59 -7.59 9.25 -11.77
C LEU A 59 -8.29 10.63 -11.62
N HIS A 60 -9.44 10.71 -10.94
CA HIS A 60 -10.13 11.97 -10.68
C HIS A 60 -9.25 13.01 -9.98
N CYS A 61 -8.33 12.58 -9.10
CA CYS A 61 -7.37 13.48 -8.46
C CYS A 61 -6.44 14.13 -9.49
N LEU A 62 -6.01 13.38 -10.50
CA LEU A 62 -5.12 13.87 -11.56
C LEU A 62 -5.82 14.81 -12.56
N SER A 63 -7.15 14.76 -12.69
CA SER A 63 -7.89 15.52 -13.71
C SER A 63 -8.60 16.77 -13.20
N SER A 64 -8.91 16.85 -11.90
CA SER A 64 -9.74 17.96 -11.41
C SER A 64 -8.99 19.31 -11.53
N GLU A 65 -9.61 20.34 -12.12
CA GLU A 65 -9.00 21.69 -12.21
C GLU A 65 -8.67 22.27 -10.82
N ASN A 66 -9.43 21.85 -9.80
CA ASN A 66 -9.20 22.18 -8.40
C ASN A 66 -8.00 21.42 -7.78
N SER A 67 -7.27 20.58 -8.52
CA SER A 67 -6.08 19.83 -8.05
C SER A 67 -4.75 20.53 -8.35
N ILE A 68 -4.76 21.77 -8.85
CA ILE A 68 -3.52 22.53 -9.10
C ILE A 68 -2.66 22.62 -7.83
N ASP A 69 -3.29 22.63 -6.65
CA ASP A 69 -2.62 22.71 -5.36
C ASP A 69 -2.40 21.35 -4.67
N ASP A 70 -2.67 20.22 -5.33
CA ASP A 70 -2.42 18.90 -4.73
C ASP A 70 -0.92 18.59 -4.76
N PRO A 71 -0.26 18.49 -3.59
CA PRO A 71 1.18 18.32 -3.52
C PRO A 71 1.63 16.92 -3.98
N PHE A 72 0.72 15.94 -4.07
CA PHE A 72 1.03 14.58 -4.50
C PHE A 72 0.74 14.32 -5.98
N ARG A 73 0.14 15.28 -6.69
CA ARG A 73 -0.21 15.11 -8.10
C ARG A 73 0.97 14.65 -8.97
N PRO A 74 2.21 15.18 -8.83
CA PRO A 74 3.34 14.71 -9.62
C PRO A 74 3.66 13.22 -9.39
N ILE A 75 3.74 12.78 -8.13
CA ILE A 75 4.09 11.38 -7.81
C ILE A 75 2.96 10.41 -8.12
N ILE A 76 1.69 10.81 -7.94
CA ILE A 76 0.54 10.01 -8.37
C ILE A 76 0.57 9.84 -9.90
N GLY A 77 0.87 10.91 -10.64
CA GLY A 77 1.00 10.86 -12.09
C GLY A 77 2.10 9.90 -12.55
N GLU A 78 3.28 9.98 -11.93
CA GLU A 78 4.39 9.06 -12.17
C GLU A 78 4.00 7.60 -11.86
N ALA A 79 3.29 7.37 -10.75
CA ALA A 79 2.84 6.04 -10.35
C ALA A 79 1.79 5.46 -11.31
N VAL A 80 0.80 6.25 -11.73
CA VAL A 80 -0.19 5.83 -12.74
C VAL A 80 0.51 5.51 -14.07
N GLN A 81 1.47 6.33 -14.48
CA GLN A 81 2.25 6.04 -15.68
C GLN A 81 3.03 4.73 -15.55
N PHE A 82 3.72 4.52 -14.42
CA PHE A 82 4.42 3.26 -14.12
C PHE A 82 3.48 2.06 -14.15
N PHE A 83 2.27 2.19 -13.61
CA PHE A 83 1.26 1.14 -13.71
C PHE A 83 0.94 0.80 -15.15
N ASN A 84 0.57 1.80 -15.95
CA ASN A 84 0.12 1.58 -17.33
C ASN A 84 1.23 0.98 -18.21
N THR A 85 2.48 1.42 -18.04
CA THR A 85 3.58 1.02 -18.93
C THR A 85 4.37 -0.19 -18.45
N CYS A 86 4.30 -0.53 -17.16
CA CYS A 86 5.15 -1.54 -16.55
C CYS A 86 4.36 -2.52 -15.69
N LEU A 87 3.84 -2.06 -14.54
CA LEU A 87 3.28 -2.97 -13.53
C LEU A 87 2.02 -3.68 -14.04
N GLY A 88 1.08 -2.96 -14.64
CA GLY A 88 -0.16 -3.53 -15.20
C GLY A 88 0.11 -4.64 -16.22
N PRO A 89 0.90 -4.41 -17.28
CA PRO A 89 1.30 -5.46 -18.22
C PRO A 89 1.98 -6.66 -17.57
N PHE A 90 2.85 -6.43 -16.58
CA PHE A 90 3.51 -7.51 -15.85
C PHE A 90 2.51 -8.36 -15.06
N CYS A 91 1.58 -7.73 -14.34
CA CYS A 91 0.59 -8.46 -13.56
C CYS A 91 -0.41 -9.20 -14.47
N TYR A 92 -0.76 -8.61 -15.62
CA TYR A 92 -1.53 -9.29 -16.65
C TYR A 92 -0.82 -10.54 -17.18
N ALA A 93 0.45 -10.42 -17.58
CA ALA A 93 1.25 -11.56 -18.07
C ALA A 93 1.40 -12.65 -17.00
N TRP A 94 1.65 -12.26 -15.75
CA TRP A 94 1.73 -13.16 -14.61
C TRP A 94 0.41 -13.88 -14.35
N SER A 95 -0.72 -13.16 -14.34
CA SER A 95 -2.04 -13.77 -14.15
C SER A 95 -2.40 -14.76 -15.27
N SER A 96 -1.92 -14.49 -16.48
CA SER A 96 -2.11 -15.32 -17.69
C SER A 96 -1.30 -16.60 -17.67
N ALA A 97 -0.27 -16.70 -16.83
CA ALA A 97 0.48 -17.93 -16.64
C ALA A 97 -0.28 -18.99 -15.83
N TYR A 98 -1.32 -18.59 -15.07
CA TYR A 98 -2.17 -19.52 -14.31
C TYR A 98 -3.33 -20.05 -15.15
N SER A 99 -3.76 -21.28 -14.86
CA SER A 99 -5.00 -21.80 -15.45
C SER A 99 -6.20 -20.94 -15.01
N PRO A 100 -7.23 -20.77 -15.87
CA PRO A 100 -8.43 -20.01 -15.53
C PRO A 100 -9.10 -20.47 -14.22
N GLU A 101 -9.08 -21.78 -13.94
CA GLU A 101 -9.65 -22.37 -12.73
C GLU A 101 -8.86 -21.97 -11.48
N LYS A 102 -7.53 -21.97 -11.56
CA LYS A 102 -6.67 -21.54 -10.43
C LYS A 102 -6.88 -20.06 -10.15
N ARG A 103 -6.96 -19.22 -11.20
CA ARG A 103 -7.25 -17.78 -11.08
C ARG A 103 -8.60 -17.54 -10.40
N LYS A 104 -9.65 -18.18 -10.89
CA LYS A 104 -11.01 -18.05 -10.34
C LYS A 104 -11.09 -18.55 -8.89
N SER A 105 -10.44 -19.66 -8.57
CA SER A 105 -10.36 -20.20 -7.21
C SER A 105 -9.71 -19.18 -6.26
N GLN A 106 -8.56 -18.62 -6.64
CA GLN A 106 -7.83 -17.64 -5.85
C GLN A 106 -8.61 -16.33 -5.65
N LEU A 107 -9.29 -15.83 -6.69
CA LEU A 107 -10.16 -14.65 -6.60
C LEU A 107 -11.37 -14.91 -5.69
N SER A 108 -12.06 -16.04 -5.87
CA SER A 108 -13.29 -16.36 -5.13
C SER A 108 -13.08 -16.59 -3.64
N ALA A 109 -11.89 -17.05 -3.25
CA ALA A 109 -11.53 -17.23 -1.85
C ALA A 109 -11.26 -15.89 -1.12
N GLY A 110 -11.19 -14.76 -1.86
CA GLY A 110 -10.77 -13.47 -1.31
C GLY A 110 -9.34 -13.48 -0.76
N THR A 111 -8.58 -14.55 -1.02
CA THR A 111 -7.21 -14.74 -0.55
C THR A 111 -6.19 -14.07 -1.45
N LEU A 112 -6.56 -13.72 -2.69
CA LEU A 112 -5.68 -13.00 -3.61
C LEU A 112 -6.01 -11.50 -3.61
N SER A 113 -5.28 -10.73 -2.79
CA SER A 113 -5.04 -9.32 -3.14
C SER A 113 -4.13 -9.34 -4.36
N THR A 114 -4.67 -8.94 -5.52
CA THR A 114 -3.85 -8.92 -6.73
C THR A 114 -2.82 -7.78 -6.63
N PRO A 115 -1.63 -7.91 -7.22
CA PRO A 115 -0.56 -6.90 -7.15
C PRO A 115 -1.00 -5.45 -7.37
N GLU A 116 -1.88 -5.29 -8.34
CA GLU A 116 -2.50 -4.05 -8.74
C GLU A 116 -3.37 -3.47 -7.61
N MET A 117 -4.08 -4.30 -6.86
CA MET A 117 -4.98 -3.84 -5.81
C MET A 117 -4.22 -3.11 -4.70
N ALA A 118 -3.15 -3.68 -4.15
CA ALA A 118 -2.40 -2.96 -3.11
C ALA A 118 -1.70 -1.70 -3.67
N PHE A 119 -1.28 -1.74 -4.94
CA PHE A 119 -0.75 -0.57 -5.61
C PHE A 119 -1.79 0.56 -5.70
N TRP A 120 -3.00 0.27 -6.20
CA TRP A 120 -4.09 1.24 -6.28
C TRP A 120 -4.60 1.68 -4.90
N ASP A 121 -4.66 0.76 -3.93
CA ASP A 121 -4.97 1.08 -2.54
C ASP A 121 -3.97 2.09 -1.97
N THR A 122 -2.67 1.96 -2.30
CA THR A 122 -1.62 2.89 -1.88
C THR A 122 -1.78 4.27 -2.55
N LEU A 123 -2.19 4.31 -3.83
CA LEU A 123 -2.43 5.58 -4.52
C LEU A 123 -3.68 6.30 -4.06
N GLN A 124 -4.73 5.56 -3.68
CA GLN A 124 -5.98 6.15 -3.19
C GLN A 124 -5.77 7.05 -1.98
N VAL A 125 -4.70 6.83 -1.23
CA VAL A 125 -4.35 7.45 0.06
C VAL A 125 -3.94 8.87 -0.13
N LEU A 126 -3.12 9.04 -1.15
CA LEU A 126 -2.64 10.33 -1.58
C LEU A 126 -3.77 11.08 -2.32
N GLY A 127 -4.81 10.35 -2.78
CA GLY A 127 -6.00 10.91 -3.41
C GLY A 127 -7.07 11.50 -2.47
N ARG A 128 -8.00 12.25 -3.06
CA ARG A 128 -9.01 13.09 -2.39
C ARG A 128 -10.10 12.35 -1.60
N ARG A 129 -10.36 11.05 -1.85
CA ARG A 129 -11.63 10.39 -1.44
C ARG A 129 -11.52 8.94 -0.95
N GLY A 130 -10.42 8.56 -0.31
CA GLY A 130 -10.37 7.27 0.39
C GLY A 130 -11.21 7.31 1.67
N ASN A 131 -12.25 6.48 1.76
CA ASN A 131 -12.89 6.16 3.05
C ASN A 131 -11.92 5.29 3.86
N TYR A 132 -10.97 5.89 4.56
CA TYR A 132 -10.02 5.13 5.36
C TYR A 132 -10.64 4.65 6.67
N PHE A 133 -10.65 3.33 6.85
CA PHE A 133 -11.00 2.68 8.13
C PHE A 133 -10.06 3.07 9.29
N PHE A 134 -8.89 3.65 9.00
CA PHE A 134 -7.81 3.88 9.97
C PHE A 134 -7.62 5.35 10.39
N GLY A 135 -8.58 6.23 10.12
CA GLY A 135 -8.67 7.51 10.82
C GLY A 135 -7.62 8.58 10.45
N SER A 136 -7.04 8.55 9.24
CA SER A 136 -6.64 9.85 8.66
C SER A 136 -7.86 10.43 7.97
N ASP A 137 -8.41 11.47 8.57
CA ASP A 137 -9.17 12.44 7.81
C ASP A 137 -8.30 12.94 6.64
N TYR A 138 -8.91 12.91 5.46
CA TYR A 138 -8.41 13.24 4.12
C TYR A 138 -7.06 14.00 4.09
N ILE A 139 -6.00 13.36 3.55
CA ILE A 139 -4.67 13.99 3.35
C ILE A 139 -4.79 15.35 2.67
N GLU A 140 -5.69 15.47 1.71
CA GLU A 140 -6.00 16.72 1.04
C GLU A 140 -6.53 17.80 2.00
N GLU A 141 -7.46 17.46 2.90
CA GLU A 141 -7.97 18.42 3.89
C GLU A 141 -6.88 18.84 4.86
N ARG A 142 -5.97 17.92 5.22
CA ARG A 142 -4.79 18.25 6.03
C ARG A 142 -3.84 19.20 5.32
N TRP A 143 -3.65 19.02 4.02
CA TRP A 143 -2.88 19.96 3.21
C TRP A 143 -3.54 21.34 3.16
N LYS A 144 -4.84 21.39 2.82
CA LYS A 144 -5.61 22.64 2.76
C LYS A 144 -5.68 23.39 4.09
N SER A 145 -5.66 22.67 5.21
CA SER A 145 -5.64 23.25 6.56
C SER A 145 -4.24 23.57 7.09
N GLY A 146 -3.18 23.30 6.33
CA GLY A 146 -1.79 23.51 6.75
C GLY A 146 -1.29 22.52 7.82
N LEU A 147 -2.03 21.42 8.05
CA LEU A 147 -1.67 20.34 8.96
C LEU A 147 -0.71 19.32 8.34
N LEU A 148 -0.48 19.40 7.03
CA LEU A 148 0.53 18.64 6.29
C LEU A 148 1.64 19.60 5.83
N ARG A 149 2.88 19.38 6.27
CA ARG A 149 4.02 20.25 5.94
C ARG A 149 4.70 19.84 4.63
N PRO A 150 5.39 20.78 3.94
CA PRO A 150 6.16 20.45 2.74
C PRO A 150 7.23 19.36 2.95
N GLY A 151 7.85 19.29 4.14
CA GLY A 151 8.81 18.25 4.45
C GLY A 151 8.18 16.85 4.49
N GLN A 152 6.96 16.74 5.00
CA GLN A 152 6.19 15.49 5.04
C GLN A 152 5.82 15.02 3.64
N VAL A 153 5.40 15.96 2.77
CA VAL A 153 5.15 15.69 1.34
C VAL A 153 6.40 15.10 0.68
N LYS A 154 7.56 15.75 0.83
CA LYS A 154 8.81 15.29 0.22
C LYS A 154 9.24 13.89 0.69
N ILE A 155 9.03 13.58 1.97
CA ILE A 155 9.31 12.24 2.51
C ILE A 155 8.39 11.21 1.85
N LEU A 156 7.09 11.49 1.73
CA LEU A 156 6.14 10.60 1.06
C LEU A 156 6.48 10.39 -0.41
N GLU A 157 6.83 11.45 -1.13
CA GLU A 157 7.28 11.34 -2.52
C GLU A 157 8.53 10.45 -2.63
N ALA A 158 9.49 10.60 -1.71
CA ALA A 158 10.70 9.77 -1.69
C ALA A 158 10.39 8.29 -1.42
N VAL A 159 9.49 7.99 -0.49
CA VAL A 159 9.10 6.60 -0.21
C VAL A 159 8.36 5.99 -1.40
N MET A 160 7.39 6.69 -1.98
CA MET A 160 6.68 6.22 -3.17
C MET A 160 7.60 5.95 -4.36
N LYS A 161 8.61 6.80 -4.58
CA LYS A 161 9.64 6.57 -5.61
C LYS A 161 10.47 5.34 -5.33
N ALA A 162 10.92 5.17 -4.07
CA ALA A 162 11.66 3.99 -3.66
C ALA A 162 10.84 2.71 -3.83
N ASP A 163 9.54 2.74 -3.50
CA ASP A 163 8.62 1.62 -3.70
C ASP A 163 8.45 1.29 -5.19
N ILE A 164 8.29 2.30 -6.07
CA ILE A 164 8.24 2.10 -7.53
C ILE A 164 9.54 1.46 -8.05
N ASP A 165 10.69 1.96 -7.62
CA ASP A 165 12.00 1.43 -8.04
C ASP A 165 12.21 0.00 -7.53
N GLN A 166 11.78 -0.30 -6.30
CA GLN A 166 11.82 -1.65 -5.77
C GLN A 166 10.92 -2.59 -6.59
N LEU A 167 9.70 -2.17 -6.96
CA LEU A 167 8.84 -2.96 -7.84
C LEU A 167 9.48 -3.20 -9.21
N ARG A 168 10.12 -2.19 -9.82
CA ARG A 168 10.88 -2.36 -11.06
C ARG A 168 11.95 -3.43 -10.91
N LEU A 169 12.74 -3.38 -9.84
CA LEU A 169 13.79 -4.37 -9.58
C LEU A 169 13.20 -5.78 -9.41
N MET A 170 12.09 -5.90 -8.69
CA MET A 170 11.40 -7.18 -8.50
C MET A 170 10.88 -7.75 -9.82
N MET A 171 10.37 -6.91 -10.73
CA MET A 171 9.92 -7.33 -12.05
C MET A 171 11.06 -7.81 -12.97
N LEU A 172 12.31 -7.44 -12.67
CA LEU A 172 13.49 -7.92 -13.40
C LEU A 172 13.99 -9.28 -12.90
N VAL A 173 13.59 -9.70 -11.70
CA VAL A 173 13.94 -11.02 -11.18
C VAL A 173 13.11 -12.05 -11.95
N ASP A 174 13.79 -12.97 -12.62
CA ASP A 174 13.16 -13.99 -13.46
C ASP A 174 12.15 -14.81 -12.64
N PRO A 175 10.88 -14.90 -13.07
CA PRO A 175 9.84 -15.67 -12.39
C PRO A 175 10.22 -17.11 -12.08
N LEU A 176 11.11 -17.72 -12.87
CA LEU A 176 11.60 -19.09 -12.67
C LEU A 176 12.45 -19.25 -11.39
N PHE A 177 13.01 -18.16 -10.84
CA PHE A 177 13.69 -18.18 -9.55
C PHE A 177 12.73 -18.08 -8.35
N LEU A 178 11.43 -17.88 -8.60
CA LEU A 178 10.42 -17.73 -7.55
C LEU A 178 9.76 -19.05 -7.13
N ASP A 179 9.86 -20.10 -7.94
CA ASP A 179 9.11 -21.36 -7.75
C ASP A 179 9.50 -22.18 -6.49
N GLU A 180 10.71 -22.01 -5.93
CA GLU A 180 11.20 -22.88 -4.84
C GLU A 180 11.22 -22.20 -3.45
N TYR A 181 11.09 -20.87 -3.38
CA TYR A 181 11.15 -20.10 -2.12
C TYR A 181 10.00 -19.11 -1.91
N TYR A 182 9.20 -18.82 -2.95
CA TYR A 182 8.12 -17.85 -2.88
C TYR A 182 6.76 -18.55 -3.10
N ASP A 183 6.41 -19.41 -2.14
CA ASP A 183 5.06 -19.96 -2.04
C ASP A 183 4.09 -18.83 -1.60
N GLU A 184 3.24 -18.42 -2.53
CA GLU A 184 1.98 -17.66 -2.44
C GLU A 184 1.96 -16.25 -1.79
N GLU A 185 2.85 -15.89 -0.86
CA GLU A 185 2.95 -14.55 -0.25
C GLU A 185 4.06 -13.73 -0.92
N TRP A 186 3.73 -13.20 -2.08
CA TRP A 186 4.39 -12.13 -2.84
C TRP A 186 4.99 -11.03 -1.92
N LEU A 187 6.24 -11.23 -1.44
CA LEU A 187 6.88 -10.46 -0.36
C LEU A 187 6.93 -8.94 -0.61
N GLY A 188 6.90 -8.50 -1.87
CA GLY A 188 6.84 -7.07 -2.24
C GLY A 188 5.46 -6.43 -2.06
N MET A 189 4.39 -7.20 -2.03
CA MET A 189 3.01 -6.72 -2.00
C MET A 189 2.47 -6.55 -0.59
N VAL A 190 2.80 -7.50 0.28
CA VAL A 190 2.69 -7.28 1.74
C VAL A 190 3.56 -6.08 2.10
N TYR A 191 4.76 -5.94 1.53
CA TYR A 191 5.63 -4.80 1.78
C TYR A 191 5.03 -3.47 1.32
N LEU A 192 4.44 -3.36 0.12
CA LEU A 192 3.75 -2.15 -0.32
C LEU A 192 2.62 -1.77 0.65
N LYS A 193 1.75 -2.73 0.98
CA LYS A 193 0.62 -2.48 1.88
C LYS A 193 1.08 -2.14 3.30
N GLU A 194 2.08 -2.84 3.83
CA GLU A 194 2.63 -2.60 5.16
C GLU A 194 3.40 -1.29 5.24
N ASN A 195 4.23 -0.97 4.25
CA ASN A 195 4.90 0.32 4.14
C ASN A 195 3.87 1.42 4.04
N TYR A 196 2.82 1.21 3.24
CA TYR A 196 1.72 2.12 3.11
C TYR A 196 1.03 2.38 4.46
N GLU A 197 0.60 1.33 5.17
CA GLU A 197 -0.02 1.47 6.48
C GLU A 197 0.94 2.10 7.52
N ALA A 198 2.22 1.77 7.46
CA ALA A 198 3.24 2.32 8.34
C ALA A 198 3.48 3.80 8.08
N MET A 199 3.58 4.22 6.81
CA MET A 199 3.66 5.63 6.40
C MET A 199 2.46 6.40 6.94
N PHE A 200 1.25 5.87 6.74
CA PHE A 200 0.03 6.52 7.18
C PHE A 200 -0.03 6.70 8.70
N ARG A 201 0.29 5.65 9.46
CA ARG A 201 0.37 5.70 10.93
C ARG A 201 1.46 6.65 11.40
N PHE A 202 2.58 6.69 10.69
CA PHE A 202 3.64 7.65 10.93
C PHE A 202 3.09 9.08 10.78
N PHE A 203 2.43 9.45 9.68
CA PHE A 203 1.90 10.81 9.49
C PHE A 203 0.71 11.19 10.38
N ALA A 204 -0.10 10.23 10.81
CA ALA A 204 -1.14 10.47 11.80
C ALA A 204 -0.55 10.97 13.12
N SER A 205 0.64 10.46 13.49
CA SER A 205 1.29 10.72 14.78
C SER A 205 2.48 11.68 14.72
N PHE A 206 3.07 11.90 13.53
CA PHE A 206 4.34 12.60 13.38
C PHE A 206 4.17 14.12 13.25
N ARG A 207 4.72 14.84 14.23
CA ARG A 207 4.55 16.30 14.38
C ARG A 207 5.88 17.06 14.45
N SER A 208 7.03 16.39 14.33
CA SER A 208 8.34 17.00 14.57
C SER A 208 9.03 17.44 13.28
N GLU A 209 9.00 18.74 13.00
CA GLU A 209 9.74 19.37 11.89
C GLU A 209 11.25 19.10 11.98
N ARG A 210 11.82 19.08 13.18
CA ARG A 210 13.24 18.74 13.38
C ARG A 210 13.59 17.36 12.84
N ILE A 211 12.73 16.37 13.08
CA ILE A 211 12.95 15.01 12.60
C ILE A 211 12.70 14.93 11.08
N GLU A 212 11.73 15.67 10.55
CA GLU A 212 11.52 15.80 9.09
C GLU A 212 12.79 16.28 8.38
N ASN A 213 13.36 17.38 8.87
CA ASN A 213 14.58 17.95 8.30
C ASN A 213 15.77 16.99 8.44
N ALA A 214 15.86 16.24 9.54
CA ALA A 214 16.88 15.23 9.71
C ALA A 214 16.73 14.09 8.68
N ILE A 215 15.51 13.56 8.48
CA ILE A 215 15.21 12.51 7.50
C ILE A 215 15.55 13.01 6.09
N LEU A 216 15.07 14.19 5.71
CA LEU A 216 15.32 14.75 4.37
C LEU A 216 16.81 15.00 4.10
N ARG A 217 17.56 15.41 5.12
CA ARG A 217 19.02 15.54 5.00
C ARG A 217 19.67 14.18 4.74
N TYR A 218 19.31 13.16 5.52
CA TYR A 218 19.82 11.80 5.33
C TYR A 218 19.45 11.22 3.96
N LEU A 219 18.22 11.46 3.49
CA LEU A 219 17.80 11.02 2.14
C LEU A 219 18.56 11.73 1.01
N GLY A 220 19.12 12.91 1.27
CA GLY A 220 19.94 13.66 0.32
C GLY A 220 21.44 13.32 0.38
N GLU A 221 21.88 12.50 1.33
CA GLU A 221 23.27 12.05 1.43
C GLU A 221 23.50 10.88 0.46
N ASN A 222 24.60 10.93 -0.31
CA ASN A 222 24.93 9.88 -1.28
C ASN A 222 25.31 8.53 -0.62
N ASP A 223 25.80 8.58 0.62
CA ASP A 223 26.33 7.44 1.36
C ASP A 223 25.48 7.12 2.58
N VAL A 224 24.25 6.65 2.35
CA VAL A 224 23.42 6.11 3.42
C VAL A 224 24.18 4.97 4.09
N ASN A 225 24.24 4.99 5.43
CA ASN A 225 24.82 3.89 6.19
C ASN A 225 23.90 2.65 6.07
N ASN A 226 24.13 1.89 5.00
CA ASN A 226 23.36 0.70 4.67
C ASN A 226 23.42 -0.36 5.77
N GLU A 227 24.52 -0.42 6.53
CA GLU A 227 24.63 -1.33 7.68
C GLU A 227 23.57 -1.03 8.75
N VAL A 228 23.35 0.25 9.07
CA VAL A 228 22.30 0.65 10.00
C VAL A 228 20.91 0.35 9.42
N CYS A 229 20.68 0.66 8.15
CA CYS A 229 19.41 0.34 7.48
C CYS A 229 19.10 -1.17 7.51
N TYR A 230 20.10 -2.01 7.20
CA TYR A 230 19.96 -3.46 7.28
C TYR A 230 19.74 -3.95 8.70
N GLY A 231 20.43 -3.38 9.69
CA GLY A 231 20.23 -3.68 11.10
C GLY A 231 18.80 -3.39 11.56
N VAL A 232 18.30 -2.19 11.26
CA VAL A 232 16.92 -1.78 11.60
C VAL A 232 15.89 -2.68 10.92
N ASN A 233 16.10 -3.00 9.64
CA ASN A 233 15.19 -3.88 8.91
C ASN A 233 15.19 -5.30 9.48
N SER A 234 16.37 -5.85 9.77
CA SER A 234 16.51 -7.19 10.39
C SER A 234 15.79 -7.27 11.74
N GLU A 235 15.98 -6.28 12.61
CA GLU A 235 15.29 -6.23 13.90
C GLU A 235 13.78 -6.03 13.76
N SER A 236 13.33 -5.25 12.78
CA SER A 236 11.90 -5.07 12.47
C SER A 236 11.25 -6.39 12.00
N ILE A 237 11.95 -7.16 11.16
CA ILE A 237 11.50 -8.49 10.72
C ILE A 237 11.40 -9.44 11.92
N LYS A 238 12.43 -9.51 12.77
CA LYS A 238 12.40 -10.35 13.98
C LYS A 238 11.23 -10.00 14.88
N TYR A 239 11.01 -8.71 15.13
CA TYR A 239 9.89 -8.24 15.94
C TYR A 239 8.53 -8.64 15.36
N ARG A 240 8.31 -8.50 14.05
CA ARG A 240 7.08 -8.96 13.39
C ARG A 240 6.86 -10.45 13.56
N GLN A 241 7.89 -11.26 13.33
CA GLN A 241 7.82 -12.72 13.52
C GLN A 241 7.49 -13.10 14.98
N GLU A 242 8.07 -12.40 15.95
CA GLU A 242 7.75 -12.60 17.37
C GLU A 242 6.31 -12.21 17.70
N LEU A 243 5.83 -11.09 17.14
CA LEU A 243 4.46 -10.62 17.30
C LEU A 243 3.46 -11.61 16.68
N ASP A 244 3.73 -12.10 15.47
CA ASP A 244 2.88 -13.08 14.80
C ASP A 244 2.81 -14.40 15.58
N ARG A 245 3.96 -14.89 16.07
CA ARG A 245 3.99 -16.07 16.97
C ARG A 245 3.14 -15.86 18.21
N PHE A 246 3.21 -14.66 18.79
CA PHE A 246 2.42 -14.31 19.97
C PHE A 246 0.91 -14.24 19.67
N LEU A 247 0.52 -13.62 18.55
CA LEU A 247 -0.88 -13.49 18.12
C LEU A 247 -1.46 -14.85 17.71
N ASN A 248 -0.72 -15.65 16.96
CA ASN A 248 -1.13 -16.99 16.52
C ASN A 248 -1.16 -18.00 17.67
N GLY A 249 -0.22 -17.92 18.60
CA GLY A 249 -0.26 -18.69 19.86
C GLY A 249 -1.49 -18.34 20.70
N ARG A 250 -1.95 -17.09 20.67
CA ARG A 250 -3.21 -16.67 21.29
C ARG A 250 -4.45 -17.09 20.51
N GLY A 251 -4.39 -17.17 19.19
CA GLY A 251 -5.46 -17.75 18.37
C GLY A 251 -5.76 -19.20 18.75
N GLN A 252 -4.72 -19.98 19.07
CA GLN A 252 -4.87 -21.33 19.63
C GLN A 252 -5.41 -21.34 21.07
N LEU A 253 -5.01 -20.40 21.92
CA LEU A 253 -5.58 -20.26 23.27
C LEU A 253 -7.04 -19.80 23.26
N HIS A 254 -7.44 -18.91 22.35
CA HIS A 254 -8.84 -18.48 22.19
C HIS A 254 -9.73 -19.55 21.56
N SER A 255 -9.20 -20.37 20.63
CA SER A 255 -9.94 -21.51 20.09
C SER A 255 -10.10 -22.63 21.12
N LEU A 256 -9.08 -22.89 21.96
CA LEU A 256 -9.17 -23.81 23.09
C LEU A 256 -10.06 -23.26 24.22
N ALA A 257 -10.02 -21.96 24.51
CA ALA A 257 -10.87 -21.32 25.52
C ALA A 257 -12.34 -21.29 25.08
N ARG A 258 -12.65 -21.11 23.78
CA ARG A 258 -14.02 -21.23 23.24
C ARG A 258 -14.57 -22.66 23.28
N ILE A 259 -13.71 -23.68 23.22
CA ILE A 259 -14.12 -25.07 23.42
C ILE A 259 -14.39 -25.36 24.90
N THR A 260 -13.85 -24.56 25.83
CA THR A 260 -13.85 -24.89 27.27
C THR A 260 -14.71 -23.98 28.14
N VAL A 261 -15.00 -22.71 27.78
CA VAL A 261 -15.75 -21.80 28.67
C VAL A 261 -16.64 -20.83 27.88
N GLY A 262 -17.95 -20.94 28.08
CA GLY A 262 -18.91 -19.90 27.75
C GLY A 262 -18.74 -18.70 28.70
N SER A 263 -18.53 -17.52 28.10
CA SER A 263 -18.61 -16.16 28.68
C SER A 263 -17.89 -15.88 30.00
N SER A 264 -16.86 -15.01 29.97
CA SER A 264 -16.82 -13.75 30.73
C SER A 264 -15.52 -12.97 30.48
N GLU A 265 -15.56 -11.70 30.85
CA GLU A 265 -14.63 -10.60 30.63
C GLU A 265 -13.17 -10.87 31.02
N PHE A 266 -12.25 -10.16 30.34
CA PHE A 266 -10.83 -10.12 30.70
C PHE A 266 -10.63 -9.56 32.11
N SER A 267 -9.74 -10.16 32.88
CA SER A 267 -9.40 -9.68 34.22
C SER A 267 -8.52 -8.42 34.18
N GLU A 268 -8.65 -7.54 35.17
CA GLU A 268 -7.80 -6.34 35.27
C GLU A 268 -6.30 -6.67 35.33
N GLU A 269 -5.92 -7.84 35.86
CA GLU A 269 -4.53 -8.31 35.86
C GLU A 269 -4.00 -8.56 34.45
N GLU A 270 -4.83 -9.05 33.52
CA GLU A 270 -4.43 -9.25 32.12
C GLU A 270 -4.23 -7.93 31.39
N VAL A 271 -5.06 -6.93 31.68
CA VAL A 271 -4.93 -5.55 31.16
C VAL A 271 -3.70 -4.86 31.76
N LEU A 272 -3.40 -5.10 33.03
CA LEU A 272 -2.22 -4.54 33.70
C LEU A 272 -0.92 -5.18 33.20
N LEU A 273 -0.92 -6.49 32.98
CA LEU A 273 0.21 -7.20 32.38
C LEU A 273 0.47 -6.71 30.94
N PHE A 274 -0.60 -6.42 30.18
CA PHE A 274 -0.54 -5.81 28.86
C PHE A 274 0.13 -4.42 28.91
N ARG A 275 -0.33 -3.51 29.77
CA ARG A 275 0.27 -2.16 29.92
C ARG A 275 1.72 -2.21 30.37
N THR A 276 2.05 -3.11 31.30
CA THR A 276 3.40 -3.18 31.89
C THR A 276 4.42 -3.75 30.91
N LYS A 277 4.04 -4.72 30.06
CA LYS A 277 4.92 -5.23 28.99
C LYS A 277 5.08 -4.20 27.86
N PHE A 278 4.01 -3.50 27.48
CA PHE A 278 4.05 -2.47 26.45
C PHE A 278 4.95 -1.28 26.85
N GLN A 279 4.85 -0.82 28.11
CA GLN A 279 5.71 0.24 28.64
C GLN A 279 7.19 -0.18 28.75
N ARG A 280 7.48 -1.43 29.14
CA ARG A 280 8.87 -1.91 29.23
C ARG A 280 9.57 -2.03 27.88
N VAL A 281 8.83 -2.33 26.81
CA VAL A 281 9.39 -2.42 25.45
C VAL A 281 9.59 -1.02 24.84
N ALA A 282 8.61 -0.12 25.00
CA ALA A 282 8.73 1.27 24.56
C ALA A 282 9.88 2.02 25.28
N VAL A 283 10.10 1.75 26.57
CA VAL A 283 11.23 2.31 27.34
C VAL A 283 12.58 1.69 26.95
N ARG A 284 12.62 0.43 26.51
CA ARG A 284 13.87 -0.20 26.03
C ARG A 284 14.32 0.39 24.69
N GLN A 285 13.38 0.75 23.82
CA GLN A 285 13.67 1.37 22.53
C GLN A 285 14.08 2.85 22.68
N SER A 286 13.51 3.59 23.63
CA SER A 286 13.97 4.96 23.92
C SER A 286 15.36 4.97 24.58
N ILE A 287 15.70 3.99 25.42
CA ILE A 287 17.04 3.88 26.02
C ILE A 287 18.10 3.48 24.99
N ASN A 288 17.82 2.53 24.09
CA ASN A 288 18.79 2.13 23.06
C ASN A 288 19.05 3.22 22.00
N ALA A 289 18.08 4.10 21.74
CA ALA A 289 18.27 5.28 20.87
C ALA A 289 19.10 6.40 21.52
N THR A 290 19.33 6.34 22.85
CA THR A 290 20.03 7.41 23.60
C THR A 290 21.44 6.98 24.06
N CYS A 291 21.81 5.71 23.89
CA CYS A 291 23.08 5.16 24.40
C CYS A 291 24.03 4.71 23.29
N HIS A 292 24.30 5.55 22.29
CA HIS A 292 25.52 5.48 21.46
C HIS A 292 25.82 6.86 20.85
N PHE A 293 26.20 7.80 21.71
CA PHE A 293 26.95 9.00 21.34
C PHE A 293 28.04 9.20 22.39
N GLU A 294 29.14 8.49 22.21
CA GLU A 294 30.49 8.90 22.62
C GLU A 294 31.41 8.69 21.41
#